data_AF-A0A2W5GX35-F1
#
_entry.id   AF-A0A2W5GX35-F1
#
_cell.length_a   1.000
_cell.length_b   1.000
_cell.length_c   1.000
_cell.angle_alpha   90.00
_cell.angle_beta   90.00
_cell.angle_gamma   90.00
#
_symmetry.space_group_name_H-M   'P 1'
#
loop_
_entity.id
_entity.type
_entity.pdbx_description
1 polymer ?
#
loop_
_entity_poly.entity_id
_entity_poly.type
_entity_poly.pdbx_seq_one_letter_code
_entity_poly.pdbx_strand_id
1 'polypeptide(L)' 'LEGENAILKNREIMGATNPAQAAEGTIRKTFALSIGENSVHGSDAPETAAQEIAYWFAETEIVG' A
#
# COMPACT_ATOMS: atom_id res chain seq x y z
N LEU A 1 1.83 9.00 -0.49
CA LEU A 1 3.10 8.83 0.25
C LEU A 1 4.22 9.20 -0.71
N GLU A 2 5.24 9.92 -0.24
CA GLU A 2 6.42 10.27 -1.03
C GLU A 2 7.70 9.95 -0.22
N GLY A 3 8.76 9.55 -0.90
CA GLY A 3 10.08 9.31 -0.30
C GLY A 3 10.90 8.26 -1.03
N GLU A 4 12.17 8.14 -0.64
CA GLU A 4 13.07 7.12 -1.20
C GLU A 4 12.54 5.71 -0.91
N ASN A 5 12.41 4.90 -1.97
CA ASN A 5 11.88 3.54 -1.93
C ASN A 5 10.46 3.45 -1.33
N ALA A 6 9.63 4.49 -1.49
CA ALA A 6 8.30 4.57 -0.86
C ALA A 6 7.39 3.38 -1.18
N ILE A 7 7.40 2.86 -2.41
CA ILE A 7 6.58 1.71 -2.82
C ILE A 7 6.94 0.47 -1.99
N LEU A 8 8.24 0.12 -1.96
CA LEU A 8 8.72 -1.04 -1.20
C LEU A 8 8.46 -0.88 0.29
N LYS A 9 8.82 0.28 0.87
CA LYS A 9 8.61 0.56 2.31
C LYS A 9 7.13 0.46 2.68
N ASN A 10 6.24 1.00 1.86
CA ASN A 10 4.80 0.90 2.09
C ASN A 10 4.33 -0.57 2.05
N ARG A 11 4.87 -1.37 1.12
CA ARG A 11 4.56 -2.81 1.01
C ARG A 11 5.03 -3.59 2.24
N GLU A 12 6.22 -3.29 2.76
CA GLU A 12 6.75 -3.87 3.99
C GLU A 12 5.89 -3.53 5.21
N ILE A 13 5.50 -2.25 5.36
CA ILE A 13 4.63 -1.79 6.46
C ILE A 13 3.25 -2.46 6.41
N MET A 14 2.68 -2.62 5.21
CA MET A 14 1.38 -3.26 5.04
C MET A 14 1.39 -4.75 5.38
N GLY A 15 2.45 -5.47 5.02
CA GLY A 15 2.54 -6.91 5.17
C GLY A 15 1.86 -7.71 4.04
N ALA A 16 1.97 -9.04 4.11
CA ALA A 16 1.43 -9.95 3.11
C ALA A 16 -0.08 -9.78 2.91
N THR A 17 -0.56 -9.96 1.68
CA THR A 17 -1.98 -9.75 1.31
C THR A 17 -2.94 -10.62 2.11
N ASN A 18 -2.56 -11.86 2.41
CA ASN A 18 -3.27 -12.71 3.36
C ASN A 18 -2.80 -12.40 4.78
N PRO A 19 -3.65 -11.88 5.67
CA PRO A 19 -3.24 -11.52 7.02
C PRO A 19 -2.76 -12.71 7.88
N ALA A 20 -3.18 -13.93 7.55
CA ALA A 20 -2.66 -15.14 8.19
C ALA A 20 -1.16 -15.37 7.91
N GLN A 21 -0.64 -14.81 6.81
CA GLN A 21 0.76 -14.90 6.38
C GLN A 21 1.54 -13.59 6.62
N ALA A 22 0.89 -12.53 7.11
CA ALA A 22 1.53 -11.26 7.38
C ALA A 22 2.39 -11.35 8.66
N ALA A 23 3.55 -10.68 8.65
CA ALA A 23 4.45 -10.64 9.80
C ALA A 23 3.86 -9.81 10.95
N GLU A 24 4.22 -10.16 12.19
CA GLU A 24 3.86 -9.39 13.39
C GLU A 24 4.29 -7.92 13.26
N GLY A 25 3.43 -7.02 13.74
CA GLY A 25 3.65 -5.56 13.66
C GLY A 25 3.30 -4.91 12.32
N THR A 26 2.93 -5.68 11.29
CA THR A 26 2.42 -5.10 10.02
C THR A 26 0.95 -4.69 10.15
N ILE A 27 0.50 -3.77 9.29
CA ILE A 27 -0.89 -3.27 9.29
C ILE A 27 -1.87 -4.44 9.11
N ARG A 28 -1.64 -5.31 8.11
CA ARG A 28 -2.54 -6.43 7.82
C ARG A 28 -2.56 -7.45 8.95
N LYS A 29 -1.43 -7.72 9.60
CA LYS A 29 -1.43 -8.63 10.74
C LYS A 29 -2.24 -8.10 11.92
N THR A 30 -2.24 -6.78 12.11
CA THR A 30 -2.86 -6.13 13.27
C THR A 30 -4.35 -5.85 13.05
N PHE A 31 -4.76 -5.47 11.83
CA PHE A 31 -6.07 -4.87 11.60
C PHE A 31 -6.95 -5.58 10.55
N ALA A 32 -6.41 -6.49 9.74
CA ALA A 32 -7.21 -7.16 8.71
C ALA A 32 -8.06 -8.29 9.29
N LEU A 33 -9.25 -8.48 8.72
CA LEU A 33 -10.18 -9.55 9.12
C LEU A 33 -10.05 -10.79 8.24
N SER A 34 -9.78 -10.60 6.94
CA SER A 34 -9.71 -11.67 5.95
C SER A 34 -8.85 -11.27 4.74
N ILE A 35 -8.71 -12.15 3.74
CA ILE A 35 -8.03 -11.82 2.47
C ILE A 35 -8.81 -10.74 1.70
N GLY A 36 -10.15 -10.79 1.70
CA GLY A 36 -10.99 -9.81 1.03
C GLY A 36 -11.13 -8.50 1.79
N GLU A 37 -11.04 -8.54 3.13
CA GLU A 37 -11.13 -7.40 4.03
C GLU A 37 -9.77 -7.18 4.72
N ASN A 38 -8.75 -6.87 3.90
CA ASN A 38 -7.36 -6.78 4.36
C ASN A 38 -6.88 -5.35 4.69
N SER A 39 -7.83 -4.46 5.02
CA SER A 39 -7.65 -3.08 5.51
C SER A 39 -7.02 -2.06 4.57
N VAL A 40 -6.01 -2.43 3.77
CA VAL A 40 -5.16 -1.47 3.03
C VAL A 40 -4.74 -1.98 1.66
N HIS A 41 -4.73 -1.06 0.70
CA HIS A 41 -4.14 -1.21 -0.64
C HIS A 41 -2.83 -0.43 -0.74
N GLY A 42 -1.99 -0.81 -1.70
CA GLY A 42 -0.98 0.08 -2.24
C GLY A 42 -0.37 -0.50 -3.50
N SER A 43 0.21 0.36 -4.32
CA SER A 43 0.84 -0.04 -5.57
C SER A 43 2.01 -1.00 -5.31
N ASP A 44 2.30 -1.86 -6.29
CA ASP A 44 3.31 -2.93 -6.20
C ASP A 44 4.57 -2.67 -7.04
N ALA A 45 4.50 -1.73 -7.99
CA ALA A 45 5.61 -1.37 -8.88
C ALA A 45 5.55 0.13 -9.25
N PRO A 46 6.64 0.74 -9.73
CA PRO A 46 6.66 2.14 -10.17
C PRO A 46 5.62 2.44 -11.26
N GLU A 47 5.42 1.52 -12.20
CA GLU A 47 4.49 1.70 -13.32
C GLU A 47 3.03 1.65 -12.86
N THR A 48 2.69 0.72 -11.96
CA THR A 48 1.34 0.64 -11.38
C THR A 48 1.06 1.80 -10.43
N ALA A 49 2.07 2.26 -9.69
CA ALA A 49 1.96 3.46 -8.86
C ALA A 49 1.64 4.71 -9.69
N ALA A 50 2.35 4.92 -10.80
CA ALA A 50 2.08 6.05 -11.69
C ALA A 50 0.65 6.00 -12.26
N GLN A 51 0.19 4.81 -12.70
CA GLN A 51 -1.17 4.62 -13.21
C GLN A 51 -2.23 4.84 -12.15
N GLU A 52 -2.06 4.25 -10.95
CA GLU A 52 -3.02 4.38 -9.85
C GLU A 52 -3.09 5.82 -9.35
N ILE A 53 -1.97 6.52 -9.19
CA ILE A 53 -1.96 7.92 -8.76
C ILE A 53 -2.73 8.79 -9.75
N ALA A 54 -2.47 8.66 -11.05
CA ALA A 54 -3.18 9.42 -12.09
C ALA A 54 -4.67 9.02 -12.20
N TYR A 55 -5.03 7.80 -11.82
CA TYR A 55 -6.42 7.36 -11.78
C TYR A 55 -7.19 8.02 -10.62
N TRP A 56 -6.55 8.20 -9.46
CA TRP A 56 -7.21 8.67 -8.23
C TRP A 56 -7.08 10.17 -7.97
N PHE A 57 -6.03 10.82 -8.48
CA PHE A 57 -5.72 12.22 -8.20
C PHE A 57 -5.45 13.00 -9.49
N ALA A 58 -6.02 14.20 -9.58
CA ALA A 58 -5.58 15.19 -10.54
C ALA A 58 -4.19 15.74 -10.14
N GLU A 59 -3.40 16.16 -11.12
CA GLU A 59 -2.06 16.71 -10.88
C GLU A 59 -2.08 17.90 -9.90
N THR A 60 -3.16 18.69 -9.90
CA THR A 60 -3.32 19.85 -9.00
C THR A 60 -3.64 19.48 -7.54
N GLU A 61 -3.95 18.22 -7.26
CA GLU A 61 -4.21 17.72 -5.89
C GLU A 61 -2.92 17.21 -5.21
N ILE A 62 -1.85 17.02 -5.98
CA ILE A 62 -0.54 16.57 -5.48
C ILE A 62 0.27 17.80 -5.08
N VAL A 63 0.53 17.93 -3.78
CA VAL A 63 1.28 19.04 -3.17
C VAL A 63 2.39 18.49 -2.27
N GLY A 64 3.56 19.13 -2.26
CA GLY A 64 4.74 18.70 -1.51
C GLY A 64 6.02 19.29 -2.07
#